data_AF-A0A8X6VJA6-F1
#
_entry.id   AF-A0A8X6VJA6-F1
#
_cell.length_a   1.000
_cell.length_b   1.000
_cell.length_c   1.000
_cell.angle_alpha   90.00
_cell.angle_beta   90.00
_cell.angle_gamma   90.00
#
_symmetry.space_group_name_H-M   'P 1'
#
loop_
_entity.id
_entity.type
_entity.pdbx_description
1 polymer ?
#
loop_
_entity_poly.entity_id
_entity_poly.type
_entity_poly.pdbx_seq_one_letter_code
_entity_poly.pdbx_strand_id
1 'polypeptide(L)'
;MGNAKGRVNSKRKRQFRGNGSTIKHSRNSSATSTNASSSKIKIPAVFDEEIAEYQRKPLTGNRIIDMEVLLHLYLQLCCPRCFEEGILLSEDSTYGLCSNFNIRCKHCDFYSGFSSLKKTLNCPEVHTRFVYGMRQIGKGFSAGFQLCGTLNLPRLSKTAYTNHENKLMSVISELSELSMQKAASELLVLHPTKNKIVECSISVDGTW
;
A
#
# COMPACT_ATOMS: atom_id res chain seq x y z
N MET A 1 18.41 9.66 -69.95
CA MET A 1 18.43 8.23 -69.61
C MET A 1 19.30 8.08 -68.36
N GLY A 2 18.90 7.57 -67.20
CA GLY A 2 17.62 7.05 -66.71
C GLY A 2 17.57 7.21 -65.17
N ASN A 3 16.36 7.35 -64.62
CA ASN A 3 16.12 7.49 -63.18
C ASN A 3 16.03 6.11 -62.50
N ALA A 4 16.94 5.82 -61.57
CA ALA A 4 16.87 4.65 -60.71
C ALA A 4 16.02 4.95 -59.46
N LYS A 5 14.82 4.37 -59.39
CA LYS A 5 13.96 4.40 -58.19
C LYS A 5 14.41 3.31 -57.21
N GLY A 6 15.04 3.70 -56.10
CA GLY A 6 15.36 2.82 -54.98
C GLY A 6 14.12 2.51 -54.13
N ARG A 7 13.82 1.23 -53.99
CA ARG A 7 12.59 0.65 -53.40
C ARG A 7 12.71 0.56 -51.87
N VAL A 8 11.79 1.19 -51.13
CA VAL A 8 11.70 1.09 -49.67
C VAL A 8 11.14 -0.29 -49.29
N ASN A 9 11.94 -1.13 -48.61
CA ASN A 9 11.50 -2.42 -48.10
C ASN A 9 10.68 -2.25 -46.82
N SER A 10 9.35 -2.28 -46.91
CA SER A 10 8.50 -2.38 -45.72
C SER A 10 8.53 -3.81 -45.17
N LYS A 11 8.92 -4.01 -43.91
CA LYS A 11 8.85 -5.31 -43.24
C LYS A 11 7.37 -5.71 -43.09
N ARG A 12 6.95 -6.81 -43.73
CA ARG A 12 5.59 -7.37 -43.58
C ARG A 12 5.35 -7.76 -42.11
N LYS A 13 4.31 -7.19 -41.49
CA LYS A 13 3.80 -7.64 -40.18
C LYS A 13 3.37 -9.11 -40.29
N ARG A 14 3.94 -9.99 -39.46
CA ARG A 14 3.50 -11.39 -39.35
C ARG A 14 2.12 -11.43 -38.71
N GLN A 15 1.17 -12.16 -39.32
CA GLN A 15 -0.12 -12.45 -38.72
C GLN A 15 0.05 -13.43 -37.55
N PHE A 16 -0.60 -13.12 -36.43
CA PHE A 16 -0.68 -13.99 -35.27
C PHE A 16 -1.49 -15.24 -35.62
N ARG A 17 -0.87 -16.42 -35.55
CA ARG A 17 -1.55 -17.72 -35.62
C ARG A 17 -1.66 -18.24 -34.21
N GLY A 18 -2.88 -18.23 -33.67
CA GLY A 18 -3.17 -18.65 -32.29
C GLY A 18 -2.73 -20.08 -31.99
N ASN A 19 -2.66 -20.40 -30.70
CA ASN A 19 -2.11 -21.65 -30.19
C ASN A 19 -3.01 -22.84 -30.55
N GLY A 20 -2.42 -23.83 -31.23
CA GLY A 20 -3.10 -25.04 -31.71
C GLY A 20 -3.36 -26.05 -30.59
N SER A 21 -4.47 -25.87 -29.88
CA SER A 21 -5.03 -26.89 -28.99
C SER A 21 -6.55 -26.95 -29.18
N THR A 22 -6.97 -27.53 -30.31
CA THR A 22 -8.39 -27.84 -30.57
C THR A 22 -8.55 -29.36 -30.56
N ILE A 23 -9.00 -29.92 -29.43
CA ILE A 23 -9.54 -31.27 -29.40
C ILE A 23 -10.93 -31.19 -30.06
N LYS A 24 -11.05 -31.84 -31.23
CA LYS A 24 -12.32 -32.04 -31.92
C LYS A 24 -13.03 -33.24 -31.28
N HIS A 25 -14.14 -33.00 -30.58
CA HIS A 25 -15.18 -34.02 -30.44
C HIS A 25 -16.55 -33.47 -30.88
N SER A 26 -17.04 -34.13 -31.93
CA SER A 26 -18.41 -34.36 -32.42
C SER A 26 -19.57 -33.47 -31.96
N ARG A 27 -20.33 -33.00 -32.97
CA ARG A 27 -21.62 -32.31 -32.90
C ARG A 27 -22.71 -33.21 -32.29
N ASN A 28 -23.56 -32.64 -31.43
CA ASN A 28 -24.98 -32.47 -31.75
C ASN A 28 -25.68 -31.50 -30.77
N SER A 29 -26.66 -30.79 -31.33
CA SER A 29 -27.81 -30.14 -30.68
C SER A 29 -27.71 -28.66 -30.26
N SER A 30 -28.37 -27.83 -31.09
CA SER A 30 -29.20 -26.65 -30.77
C SER A 30 -28.63 -25.46 -29.99
N ALA A 31 -28.75 -24.29 -30.63
CA ALA A 31 -28.29 -22.99 -30.20
C ALA A 31 -28.98 -22.47 -28.93
N THR A 32 -28.19 -21.82 -28.07
CA THR A 32 -28.51 -20.50 -27.49
C THR A 32 -27.23 -19.86 -26.97
N SER A 33 -26.77 -18.83 -27.66
CA SER A 33 -25.69 -17.95 -27.23
C SER A 33 -26.15 -17.12 -26.03
N THR A 34 -25.54 -17.32 -24.86
CA THR A 34 -25.59 -16.33 -23.79
C THR A 34 -24.19 -16.08 -23.25
N ASN A 35 -23.65 -14.90 -23.59
CA ASN A 35 -22.46 -14.36 -22.96
C ASN A 35 -22.82 -14.00 -21.52
N ALA A 36 -22.25 -14.69 -20.54
CA ALA A 36 -22.47 -14.42 -19.12
C ALA A 36 -21.68 -13.19 -18.66
N SER A 37 -22.21 -11.99 -18.95
CA SER A 37 -21.85 -10.76 -18.24
C SER A 37 -22.57 -10.74 -16.90
N SER A 38 -21.85 -10.51 -15.79
CA SER A 38 -22.37 -10.52 -14.41
C SER A 38 -23.40 -9.42 -14.09
N SER A 39 -23.78 -8.60 -15.07
CA SER A 39 -24.62 -7.41 -14.91
C SER A 39 -26.13 -7.66 -15.06
N LYS A 40 -26.62 -8.92 -15.04
CA LYS A 40 -28.05 -9.22 -15.26
C LYS A 40 -28.68 -10.23 -14.28
N ILE A 41 -28.14 -10.42 -13.08
CA ILE A 41 -28.86 -11.15 -12.03
C ILE A 41 -29.76 -10.16 -11.31
N LYS A 42 -31.06 -10.17 -11.64
CA LYS A 42 -32.10 -9.54 -10.82
C LYS A 42 -32.35 -10.47 -9.62
N ILE A 43 -31.81 -10.12 -8.46
CA ILE A 43 -32.12 -10.78 -7.20
C ILE A 43 -33.45 -10.19 -6.69
N PRO A 44 -34.48 -10.99 -6.36
CA PRO A 44 -35.68 -10.46 -5.73
C PRO A 44 -35.33 -9.94 -4.34
N ALA A 45 -35.78 -8.72 -4.03
CA ALA A 45 -35.70 -8.15 -2.69
C ALA A 45 -36.62 -8.95 -1.75
N VAL A 46 -36.05 -9.85 -0.97
CA VAL A 46 -36.67 -10.36 0.24
C VAL A 46 -36.18 -9.47 1.37
N PHE A 47 -37.07 -8.64 1.88
CA PHE A 47 -36.92 -7.97 3.17
C PHE A 47 -37.09 -9.05 4.24
N ASP A 48 -36.02 -9.42 4.91
CA ASP A 48 -36.10 -10.07 6.22
C ASP A 48 -35.38 -9.18 7.24
N GLU A 49 -36.22 -8.50 8.03
CA GLU A 49 -35.87 -7.96 9.34
C GLU A 49 -35.70 -9.13 10.31
N GLU A 50 -34.64 -9.92 10.14
CA GLU A 50 -34.19 -10.89 11.12
C GLU A 50 -32.81 -10.50 11.62
N ILE A 51 -32.82 -9.86 12.80
CA ILE A 51 -31.76 -9.79 13.81
C ILE A 51 -30.38 -10.16 13.26
N ALA A 52 -29.69 -9.15 12.72
CA ALA A 52 -28.27 -9.23 12.38
C ALA A 52 -27.44 -9.32 13.67
N GLU A 53 -27.52 -10.45 14.36
CA GLU A 53 -26.40 -10.97 15.14
C GLU A 53 -25.33 -11.38 14.12
N TYR A 54 -24.72 -10.35 13.53
CA TYR A 54 -23.56 -10.45 12.66
C TYR A 54 -22.54 -11.22 13.48
N GLN A 55 -22.32 -12.49 13.14
CA GLN A 55 -21.19 -13.27 13.61
C GLN A 55 -19.95 -12.45 13.25
N ARG A 56 -19.52 -11.59 14.18
CA ARG A 56 -18.32 -10.78 14.01
C ARG A 56 -17.21 -11.80 13.90
N LYS A 57 -16.67 -11.91 12.69
CA LYS A 57 -15.52 -12.75 12.41
C LYS A 57 -14.50 -12.53 13.52
N PRO A 58 -13.97 -13.60 14.14
CA PRO A 58 -13.07 -13.46 15.26
C PRO A 58 -11.90 -12.55 14.87
N LEU A 59 -11.54 -11.63 15.76
CA LEU A 59 -10.38 -10.77 15.57
C LEU A 59 -9.14 -11.68 15.52
N THR A 60 -8.61 -11.87 14.32
CA THR A 60 -7.57 -12.86 14.02
C THR A 60 -6.44 -12.25 13.20
N GLY A 61 -5.27 -12.88 13.28
CA GLY A 61 -4.05 -12.42 12.63
C GLY A 61 -3.30 -11.36 13.42
N ASN A 62 -2.22 -10.85 12.81
CA ASN A 62 -1.27 -9.98 13.50
C ASN A 62 -1.53 -8.51 13.17
N ARG A 63 -1.30 -7.61 14.13
CA ARG A 63 -1.42 -6.15 13.96
C ARG A 63 -0.21 -5.47 14.56
N ILE A 64 0.22 -4.38 13.92
CA ILE A 64 1.22 -3.48 14.48
C ILE A 64 0.47 -2.49 15.38
N ILE A 65 0.83 -2.48 16.66
CA ILE A 65 0.25 -1.60 17.67
C ILE A 65 1.39 -0.78 18.30
N ASP A 66 1.19 0.53 18.39
CA ASP A 66 2.06 1.43 19.13
C ASP A 66 1.99 1.11 20.63
N MET A 67 3.14 1.03 21.30
CA MET A 67 3.19 0.66 22.72
C MET A 67 2.46 1.65 23.62
N GLU A 68 2.40 2.94 23.26
CA GLU A 68 1.63 3.92 24.01
C GLU A 68 0.12 3.67 23.89
N VAL A 69 -0.34 3.27 22.70
CA VAL A 69 -1.74 2.88 22.48
C VAL A 69 -2.07 1.64 23.29
N LEU A 70 -1.18 0.63 23.29
CA LEU A 70 -1.36 -0.58 24.08
C LEU A 70 -1.38 -0.28 25.58
N LEU A 71 -0.50 0.60 26.06
CA LEU A 71 -0.47 1.01 27.46
C LEU A 71 -1.76 1.73 27.87
N HIS A 72 -2.28 2.62 27.01
CA HIS A 72 -3.56 3.29 27.26
C HIS A 72 -4.73 2.29 27.34
N LEU A 73 -4.74 1.27 26.48
CA LEU A 73 -5.72 0.19 26.52
C LEU A 73 -5.59 -0.64 27.80
N TYR A 74 -4.36 -0.93 28.24
CA TYR A 74 -4.11 -1.71 29.45
C TYR A 74 -4.64 -1.04 30.71
N LEU A 75 -4.66 0.30 30.77
CA LEU A 75 -5.26 1.04 31.88
C LEU A 75 -6.79 0.90 31.95
N GLN A 76 -7.43 0.37 30.91
CA GLN A 76 -8.87 0.17 30.80
C GLN A 76 -9.25 -1.31 30.95
N LEU A 77 -8.88 -1.93 32.09
CA LEU A 77 -9.27 -3.33 32.38
C LEU A 77 -10.77 -3.48 32.65
N CYS A 78 -11.42 -2.43 33.17
CA CYS A 78 -12.86 -2.38 33.42
C CYS A 78 -13.52 -1.24 32.64
N CYS A 79 -14.83 -1.34 32.44
CA CYS A 79 -15.59 -0.25 31.83
C CYS A 79 -15.43 1.04 32.63
N PRO A 80 -14.97 2.16 32.04
CA PRO A 80 -14.78 3.42 32.77
C PRO A 80 -16.10 4.09 33.18
N ARG A 81 -17.25 3.56 32.73
CA ARG A 81 -18.58 4.09 33.04
C ARG A 81 -19.29 3.29 34.15
N CYS A 82 -19.37 1.97 34.02
CA CYS A 82 -20.08 1.11 34.98
C CYS A 82 -19.15 0.27 35.87
N PHE A 83 -17.83 0.33 35.66
CA PHE A 83 -16.80 -0.42 36.41
C PHE A 83 -16.90 -1.95 36.34
N GLU A 84 -17.86 -2.47 35.59
CA GLU A 84 -17.97 -3.90 35.28
C GLU A 84 -16.85 -4.37 34.34
N GLU A 85 -16.50 -5.65 34.49
CA GLU A 85 -15.64 -6.38 33.57
C GLU A 85 -16.37 -6.63 32.23
N GLY A 86 -15.69 -7.27 31.27
CA GLY A 86 -16.31 -7.62 29.99
C GLY A 86 -16.26 -6.50 28.97
N ILE A 87 -15.15 -5.76 28.95
CA ILE A 87 -14.77 -4.96 27.79
C ILE A 87 -14.49 -5.89 26.59
N LEU A 88 -15.09 -5.57 25.44
CA LEU A 88 -14.91 -6.25 24.17
C LEU A 88 -14.09 -5.38 23.23
N LEU A 89 -13.03 -5.95 22.66
CA LEU A 89 -12.24 -5.36 21.59
C LEU A 89 -12.73 -5.88 20.23
N SER A 90 -13.00 -4.96 19.29
CA SER A 90 -13.26 -5.32 17.89
C SER A 90 -12.52 -4.40 16.93
N GLU A 91 -12.26 -4.88 15.71
CA GLU A 91 -11.67 -4.11 14.63
C GLU A 91 -12.78 -3.64 13.68
N ASP A 92 -12.93 -2.32 13.51
CA ASP A 92 -13.92 -1.75 12.60
C ASP A 92 -13.42 -1.72 11.16
N SER A 93 -12.14 -1.37 10.98
CA SER A 93 -11.55 -1.21 9.66
C SER A 93 -10.04 -1.34 9.69
N THR A 94 -9.48 -1.67 8.53
CA THR A 94 -8.04 -1.68 8.28
C THR A 94 -7.70 -0.69 7.17
N TYR A 95 -6.59 0.01 7.33
CA TYR A 95 -6.05 0.93 6.35
C TYR A 95 -4.53 0.71 6.21
N GLY A 96 -4.15 -0.05 5.19
CA GLY A 96 -2.77 -0.52 5.05
C GLY A 96 -2.35 -1.33 6.27
N LEU A 97 -1.20 -1.00 6.86
CA LEU A 97 -0.69 -1.59 8.11
C LEU A 97 -1.36 -1.08 9.41
N CYS A 98 -2.31 -0.15 9.30
CA CYS A 98 -2.95 0.47 10.46
C CYS A 98 -4.37 -0.09 10.64
N SER A 99 -4.78 -0.31 11.88
CA SER A 99 -6.14 -0.75 12.21
C SER A 99 -6.88 0.32 13.00
N ASN A 100 -8.18 0.41 12.81
CA ASN A 100 -9.08 1.15 13.69
C ASN A 100 -9.85 0.11 14.51
N PHE A 101 -9.71 0.23 15.82
CA PHE A 101 -10.35 -0.62 16.80
C PHE A 101 -11.43 0.16 17.55
N ASN A 102 -12.34 -0.58 18.14
CA ASN A 102 -13.24 -0.06 19.15
C ASN A 102 -13.32 -1.00 20.35
N ILE A 103 -13.60 -0.37 21.47
CA ILE A 103 -13.84 -0.96 22.78
C ILE A 103 -15.30 -0.75 23.10
N ARG A 104 -16.00 -1.82 23.51
CA ARG A 104 -17.40 -1.78 23.96
C ARG A 104 -17.57 -2.47 25.29
N CYS A 105 -18.42 -1.94 26.15
CA CYS A 105 -18.85 -2.64 27.36
C CYS A 105 -20.04 -3.56 27.04
N LYS A 106 -20.09 -4.75 27.66
CA LYS A 106 -21.26 -5.65 27.59
C LYS A 106 -22.44 -5.16 28.42
N HIS A 107 -22.19 -4.36 29.45
CA HIS A 107 -23.17 -4.02 30.48
C HIS A 107 -23.74 -2.59 30.37
N CYS A 108 -23.16 -1.74 29.53
CA CYS A 108 -23.65 -0.38 29.30
C CYS A 108 -23.26 0.15 27.91
N ASP A 109 -23.79 1.32 27.54
CA ASP A 109 -23.53 1.99 26.24
C ASP A 109 -22.15 2.68 26.16
N PHE A 110 -21.13 2.12 26.82
CA PHE A 110 -19.77 2.63 26.68
C PHE A 110 -19.17 2.16 25.36
N TYR A 111 -18.63 3.12 24.62
CA TYR A 111 -17.98 2.91 23.34
C TYR A 111 -16.79 3.86 23.22
N SER A 112 -15.64 3.34 22.79
CA SER A 112 -14.46 4.16 22.48
C SER A 112 -13.74 3.60 21.26
N GLY A 113 -13.48 4.46 20.27
CA GLY A 113 -12.72 4.12 19.08
C GLY A 113 -11.27 4.60 19.20
N PHE A 114 -10.32 3.77 18.78
CA PHE A 114 -8.91 4.12 18.75
C PHE A 114 -8.22 3.50 17.53
N SER A 115 -7.04 4.00 17.19
CA SER A 115 -6.24 3.44 16.10
C SER A 115 -5.04 2.70 16.66
N SER A 116 -4.61 1.63 15.98
CA SER A 116 -3.44 0.84 16.38
C SER A 116 -2.17 1.68 16.44
N LEU A 117 -2.12 2.79 15.72
CA LEU A 117 -0.99 3.69 15.62
C LEU A 117 -1.47 5.14 15.66
N LYS A 118 -0.61 6.04 16.12
CA LYS A 118 -0.87 7.48 16.05
C LYS A 118 -0.96 7.92 14.58
N LYS A 119 -1.95 8.75 14.28
CA LYS A 119 -2.12 9.38 12.97
C LYS A 119 -1.56 10.79 13.04
N THR A 120 -0.52 11.08 12.27
CA THR A 120 0.00 12.44 12.11
C THR A 120 -0.50 12.97 10.78
N LEU A 121 -1.22 14.10 10.78
CA LEU A 121 -1.76 14.72 9.57
C LEU A 121 -2.58 13.74 8.69
N ASN A 122 -3.41 12.90 9.33
CA ASN A 122 -4.23 11.87 8.67
C ASN A 122 -3.45 10.78 7.90
N CYS A 123 -2.14 10.68 8.10
CA CYS A 123 -1.28 9.68 7.48
C CYS A 123 -0.70 8.78 8.57
N PRO A 124 -0.90 7.45 8.53
CA PRO A 124 -0.23 6.56 9.47
C PRO A 124 1.27 6.60 9.22
N GLU A 125 2.03 7.02 10.24
CA GLU A 125 3.49 7.12 10.17
C GLU A 125 4.13 5.77 9.79
N VAL A 126 3.53 4.67 10.24
CA VAL A 126 3.97 3.31 9.94
C VAL A 126 4.07 3.04 8.43
N HIS A 127 3.22 3.65 7.60
CA HIS A 127 3.26 3.43 6.15
C HIS A 127 4.52 4.05 5.56
N THR A 128 4.84 5.28 5.94
CA THR A 128 6.08 5.96 5.51
C THR A 128 7.30 5.23 6.02
N ARG A 129 7.32 4.82 7.31
CA ARG A 129 8.42 4.04 7.90
C ARG A 129 8.60 2.68 7.21
N PHE A 130 7.51 2.01 6.88
CA PHE A 130 7.55 0.74 6.17
C PHE A 130 8.14 0.91 4.78
N VAL A 131 7.64 1.87 3.97
CA VAL A 131 8.18 2.13 2.63
C VAL A 131 9.65 2.53 2.70
N TYR A 132 10.02 3.41 3.63
CA TYR A 132 11.41 3.80 3.84
C TYR A 132 12.29 2.60 4.22
N GLY A 133 11.84 1.74 5.14
CA GLY A 133 12.56 0.53 5.53
C GLY A 133 12.75 -0.44 4.37
N MET A 134 11.74 -0.62 3.49
CA MET A 134 11.89 -1.42 2.28
C MET A 134 12.93 -0.83 1.33
N ARG A 135 12.96 0.51 1.18
CA ARG A 135 13.97 1.22 0.37
C ARG A 135 15.38 0.99 0.90
N GLN A 136 15.58 1.12 2.22
CA GLN A 136 16.87 0.92 2.90
C GLN A 136 17.47 -0.49 2.73
N ILE A 137 16.67 -1.48 2.31
CA ILE A 137 17.14 -2.84 2.04
C ILE A 137 17.11 -3.17 0.53
N GLY A 138 16.98 -2.16 -0.33
CA GLY A 138 16.90 -2.33 -1.78
C GLY A 138 15.66 -3.11 -2.25
N LYS A 139 14.55 -3.06 -1.52
CA LYS A 139 13.31 -3.80 -1.84
C LYS A 139 12.13 -2.86 -2.13
N GLY A 140 11.26 -3.32 -3.02
CA GLY A 140 10.06 -2.59 -3.43
C GLY A 140 8.76 -3.21 -2.91
N PHE A 141 7.64 -2.70 -3.43
CA PHE A 141 6.28 -3.13 -3.08
C PHE A 141 6.09 -4.64 -3.04
N SER A 142 6.56 -5.39 -4.05
CA SER A 142 6.33 -6.84 -4.15
C SER A 142 6.91 -7.60 -2.96
N ALA A 143 8.12 -7.25 -2.53
CA ALA A 143 8.73 -7.86 -1.35
C ALA A 143 8.01 -7.46 -0.07
N GLY A 144 7.56 -6.20 0.03
CA GLY A 144 6.80 -5.71 1.18
C GLY A 144 5.45 -6.40 1.30
N PHE A 145 4.77 -6.61 0.17
CA PHE A 145 3.53 -7.35 0.08
C PHE A 145 3.70 -8.80 0.54
N GLN A 146 4.77 -9.47 0.10
CA GLN A 146 5.12 -10.82 0.55
C GLN A 146 5.42 -10.86 2.04
N LEU A 147 6.24 -9.93 2.54
CA LEU A 147 6.58 -9.83 3.97
C LEU A 147 5.34 -9.69 4.84
N CYS A 148 4.43 -8.77 4.51
CA CYS A 148 3.17 -8.63 5.23
C CYS A 148 2.33 -9.92 5.19
N GLY A 149 2.31 -10.61 4.05
CA GLY A 149 1.63 -11.90 3.93
C GLY A 149 2.24 -12.97 4.84
N THR A 150 3.57 -13.10 4.86
CA THR A 150 4.30 -14.04 5.71
C THR A 150 4.07 -13.77 7.20
N LEU A 151 4.02 -12.50 7.59
CA LEU A 151 3.77 -12.09 8.98
C LEU A 151 2.28 -12.07 9.35
N ASN A 152 1.38 -12.45 8.44
CA ASN A 152 -0.07 -12.36 8.63
C ASN A 152 -0.54 -10.96 9.06
N LEU A 153 0.07 -9.93 8.48
CA LEU A 153 -0.23 -8.52 8.69
C LEU A 153 -1.20 -7.99 7.61
N PRO A 154 -1.97 -6.94 7.93
CA PRO A 154 -2.61 -6.10 6.91
C PRO A 154 -1.59 -5.58 5.88
N ARG A 155 -2.07 -5.26 4.68
CA ARG A 155 -1.22 -4.93 3.52
C ARG A 155 -1.51 -3.54 3.01
N LEU A 156 -0.46 -2.78 2.68
CA LEU A 156 -0.63 -1.56 1.90
C LEU A 156 -1.10 -1.93 0.49
N SER A 157 -1.96 -1.08 -0.08
CA SER A 157 -2.24 -1.13 -1.51
C SER A 157 -1.02 -0.65 -2.30
N LYS A 158 -0.89 -1.10 -3.54
CA LYS A 158 0.17 -0.64 -4.44
C LYS A 158 0.16 0.89 -4.61
N THR A 159 -1.03 1.46 -4.77
CA THR A 159 -1.21 2.92 -4.88
C THR A 159 -0.76 3.66 -3.63
N ALA A 160 -1.13 3.17 -2.43
CA ALA A 160 -0.69 3.77 -1.18
C ALA A 160 0.84 3.72 -1.07
N TYR A 161 1.44 2.56 -1.34
CA TYR A 161 2.89 2.39 -1.33
C TYR A 161 3.59 3.41 -2.24
N THR A 162 3.16 3.50 -3.51
CA THR A 162 3.74 4.44 -4.48
C THR A 162 3.57 5.90 -4.04
N ASN A 163 2.44 6.26 -3.43
CA ASN A 163 2.25 7.62 -2.91
C ASN A 163 3.25 7.96 -1.79
N HIS A 164 3.51 7.02 -0.88
CA HIS A 164 4.52 7.21 0.16
C HIS A 164 5.94 7.23 -0.41
N GLU A 165 6.23 6.38 -1.40
CA GLU A 165 7.52 6.37 -2.09
C GLU A 165 7.78 7.71 -2.79
N ASN A 166 6.80 8.26 -3.51
CA ASN A 166 6.93 9.57 -4.17
C ASN A 166 7.14 10.71 -3.16
N LYS A 167 6.43 10.69 -2.03
CA LYS A 167 6.62 11.67 -0.95
C LYS A 167 8.04 11.60 -0.38
N LEU A 168 8.55 10.39 -0.13
CA LEU A 168 9.92 10.18 0.32
C LEU A 168 10.92 10.69 -0.71
N MET A 169 10.73 10.36 -1.99
CA MET A 169 11.61 10.83 -3.06
C MET A 169 11.66 12.35 -3.17
N SER A 170 10.53 13.06 -3.03
CA SER A 170 10.50 14.52 -3.03
C SER A 170 11.39 15.10 -1.92
N VAL A 171 11.19 14.63 -0.69
CA VAL A 171 11.95 15.10 0.48
C VAL A 171 13.43 14.75 0.35
N ILE A 172 13.75 13.55 -0.14
CA ILE A 172 15.14 13.12 -0.33
C ILE A 172 15.83 13.98 -1.39
N SER A 173 15.17 14.32 -2.49
CA SER A 173 15.71 15.21 -3.52
C SER A 173 16.01 16.60 -2.95
N GLU A 174 15.07 17.20 -2.22
CA GLU A 174 15.26 18.50 -1.57
C GLU A 174 16.43 18.47 -0.56
N LEU A 175 16.51 17.43 0.26
CA LEU A 175 17.62 17.25 1.21
C LEU A 175 18.97 17.04 0.50
N SER A 176 18.98 16.34 -0.63
CA SER A 176 20.19 16.12 -1.43
C SER A 176 20.69 17.44 -2.00
N GLU A 177 19.80 18.28 -2.53
CA GLU A 177 20.15 19.62 -3.02
C GLU A 177 20.71 20.51 -1.91
N LEU A 178 20.04 20.56 -0.76
CA LEU A 178 20.50 21.33 0.40
C LEU A 178 21.86 20.85 0.90
N SER A 179 22.07 19.53 0.97
CA SER A 179 23.34 18.94 1.37
C SER A 179 24.46 19.36 0.42
N MET A 180 24.23 19.25 -0.89
CA MET A 180 25.20 19.66 -1.91
C MET A 180 25.48 21.17 -1.90
N GLN A 181 24.45 22.01 -1.70
CA GLN A 181 24.62 23.46 -1.56
C GLN A 181 25.45 23.83 -0.32
N LYS A 182 25.23 23.14 0.79
CA LYS A 182 25.99 23.32 2.02
C LYS A 182 27.46 22.92 1.82
N ALA A 183 27.71 21.75 1.24
CA ALA A 183 29.06 21.30 0.93
C ALA A 183 29.80 22.27 -0.02
N ALA A 184 29.11 22.78 -1.05
CA ALA A 184 29.67 23.78 -1.95
C ALA A 184 30.01 25.10 -1.23
N SER A 185 29.17 25.54 -0.30
CA SER A 185 29.40 26.75 0.50
C SER A 185 30.60 26.58 1.44
N GLU A 186 30.75 25.42 2.08
CA GLU A 186 31.89 25.09 2.93
C GLU A 186 33.21 25.10 2.15
N LEU A 187 33.22 24.58 0.92
CA LEU A 187 34.40 24.62 0.04
C LEU A 187 34.82 26.05 -0.31
N LEU A 188 33.86 26.96 -0.57
CA LEU A 188 34.16 28.37 -0.87
C LEU A 188 34.77 29.10 0.34
N VAL A 189 34.40 28.72 1.56
CA VAL A 189 34.98 29.28 2.80
C VAL A 189 36.40 28.77 3.01
N LEU A 190 36.66 27.48 2.78
CA LEU A 190 37.98 26.87 2.95
C LEU A 190 38.98 27.28 1.86
N HIS A 191 38.48 27.59 0.65
CA HIS A 191 39.29 28.05 -0.48
C HIS A 191 38.84 29.46 -0.92
N PRO A 192 39.21 30.52 -0.17
CA PRO A 192 38.89 31.90 -0.52
C PRO A 192 39.72 32.34 -1.74
N THR A 193 39.32 31.92 -2.93
CA THR A 193 39.94 32.30 -4.20
C THR A 193 39.27 33.56 -4.77
N LYS A 194 40.05 34.43 -5.43
CA LYS A 194 39.51 35.63 -6.12
C LYS A 194 38.50 35.28 -7.22
N ASN A 195 38.65 34.09 -7.81
CA ASN A 195 37.70 33.51 -8.75
C ASN A 195 36.80 32.55 -7.96
N LYS A 196 35.48 32.73 -7.99
CA LYS A 196 34.47 31.92 -7.26
C LYS A 196 34.36 30.46 -7.75
N ILE A 197 35.38 29.92 -8.41
CA ILE A 197 35.40 28.57 -8.98
C ILE A 197 36.43 27.77 -8.18
N VAL A 198 35.95 26.73 -7.50
CA VAL A 198 36.76 25.77 -6.75
C VAL A 198 36.54 24.40 -7.38
N GLU A 199 37.60 23.77 -7.86
CA GLU A 199 37.54 22.39 -8.33
C GLU A 199 37.48 21.43 -7.13
N CYS A 200 36.50 20.54 -7.12
CA CYS A 200 36.39 19.50 -6.10
C CYS A 200 35.94 18.18 -6.75
N SER A 201 36.42 17.07 -6.20
CA SER A 201 35.96 15.74 -6.55
C SER A 201 34.82 15.33 -5.62
N ILE A 202 33.78 14.72 -6.18
CA ILE A 202 32.66 14.18 -5.42
C ILE A 202 32.80 12.66 -5.42
N SER A 203 32.90 12.05 -4.24
CA SER A 203 32.75 10.61 -4.07
C SER A 203 31.41 10.35 -3.38
N VAL A 204 30.55 9.54 -4.00
CA VAL A 204 29.27 9.13 -3.41
C VAL A 204 29.41 7.66 -3.03
N ASP A 205 29.08 7.32 -1.78
CA ASP A 205 28.94 5.91 -1.42
C ASP A 205 27.70 5.34 -2.14
N GLY A 206 27.86 4.17 -2.74
CA GLY A 206 26.79 3.53 -3.52
C GLY A 206 25.89 2.65 -2.66
N THR A 207 25.66 2.98 -1.39
CA THR A 207 24.85 2.11 -0.52
C THR A 207 23.37 2.32 -0.84
N TRP A 208 22.68 1.24 -1.20
CA TRP A 208 21.29 1.20 -1.69
C TRP A 208 20.28 0.76 -0.63
#